data_AF-A0A520E4X3-F1
#
_entry.id   AF-A0A520E4X3-F1
#
_cell.length_a   1.000
_cell.length_b   1.000
_cell.length_c   1.000
_cell.angle_alpha   90.00
_cell.angle_beta   90.00
_cell.angle_gamma   90.00
#
_symmetry.space_group_name_H-M   'P 1'
#
loop_
_entity.id
_entity.type
_entity.pdbx_description
1 polymer ?
#
loop_
_entity_poly.entity_id
_entity_poly.type
_entity_poly.pdbx_seq_one_letter_code
_entity_poly.pdbx_strand_id
1 'polypeptide(L)'
;MRPWAERIEELKALVLEAVEKDAPPGGLSDDEPLFGPEARLDLDSLDALQVSMAIQGRYGVRMPDSKETRRALVSIAHLAAHLEARTR
;
A
#
# COMPACT_ATOMS: atom_id res chain seq x y z
N MET A 1 9.50 9.98 17.49
CA MET A 1 9.06 8.83 16.66
C MET A 1 7.61 9.09 16.30
N ARG A 2 7.27 9.28 15.02
CA ARG A 2 5.86 9.37 14.64
C ARG A 2 5.18 8.03 14.92
N PRO A 3 3.96 8.00 15.48
CA PRO A 3 3.23 6.75 15.71
C PRO A 3 2.98 6.04 14.38
N TRP A 4 3.10 4.72 14.35
CA TRP A 4 2.83 3.93 13.14
C TRP A 4 1.40 4.10 12.63
N ALA A 5 0.44 4.38 13.51
CA ALA A 5 -0.93 4.70 13.14
C ALA A 5 -1.02 5.91 12.18
N GLU A 6 -0.18 6.93 12.35
CA GLU A 6 -0.15 8.10 11.47
C GLU A 6 0.40 7.74 10.08
N ARG A 7 1.38 6.83 10.02
CA ARG A 7 1.93 6.32 8.75
C ARG A 7 0.95 5.45 8.00
N ILE A 8 0.10 4.70 8.70
CA ILE A 8 -0.93 3.86 8.10
C ILE A 8 -1.94 4.73 7.34
N GLU A 9 -2.43 5.81 7.95
CA GLU A 9 -3.36 6.73 7.27
C GLU A 9 -2.69 7.43 6.08
N GLU A 10 -1.44 7.87 6.21
CA GLU A 10 -0.67 8.40 5.07
C GLU A 10 -0.50 7.36 3.95
N LEU A 11 -0.28 6.10 4.29
CA LEU A 11 -0.15 5.02 3.31
C LEU A 11 -1.48 4.71 2.62
N LYS A 12 -2.59 4.71 3.35
CA LYS A 12 -3.93 4.57 2.75
C LYS A 12 -4.17 5.67 1.72
N ALA A 13 -3.94 6.93 2.11
CA ALA A 13 -4.09 8.06 1.21
C ALA A 13 -3.19 7.92 -0.01
N LEU A 14 -1.91 7.57 0.18
CA LEU A 14 -0.98 7.37 -0.94
C LEU A 14 -1.39 6.22 -1.86
N VAL A 15 -1.86 5.10 -1.33
CA VAL A 15 -2.32 3.97 -2.14
C VAL A 15 -3.51 4.39 -2.97
N LEU A 16 -4.51 5.05 -2.36
CA LEU A 16 -5.71 5.54 -3.02
C LEU A 16 -5.39 6.60 -4.09
N GLU A 17 -4.50 7.54 -3.79
CA GLU A 17 -4.00 8.53 -4.75
C GLU A 17 -3.25 7.87 -5.91
N ALA A 18 -2.43 6.84 -5.64
CA ALA A 18 -1.63 6.17 -6.66
C ALA A 18 -2.49 5.37 -7.66
N VAL A 19 -3.59 4.77 -7.19
CA VAL A 19 -4.54 4.01 -8.02
C VAL A 19 -5.71 4.89 -8.52
N GLU A 20 -5.73 6.17 -8.15
CA GLU A 20 -6.80 7.12 -8.47
C GLU A 20 -8.21 6.60 -8.09
N LYS A 21 -8.33 5.92 -6.93
CA LYS A 21 -9.60 5.39 -6.40
C LYS A 21 -9.98 6.02 -5.07
N ASP A 22 -11.28 6.07 -4.82
CA ASP A 22 -11.82 6.49 -3.53
C ASP A 22 -11.79 5.36 -2.49
N ALA A 23 -11.71 5.75 -1.22
CA ALA A 23 -11.83 4.80 -0.12
C ALA A 23 -13.23 4.15 -0.12
N PRO A 24 -13.33 2.85 0.18
CA PRO A 24 -14.63 2.18 0.29
C PRO A 24 -15.45 2.75 1.45
N PRO A 25 -16.79 2.58 1.42
CA PRO A 25 -17.66 3.00 2.52
C PRO A 25 -17.27 2.29 3.82
N GLY A 26 -16.95 3.07 4.86
CA GLY A 26 -16.40 2.58 6.12
C GLY A 26 -14.86 2.63 6.22
N GLY A 27 -14.19 3.08 5.15
CA GLY A 27 -12.73 3.23 5.10
C GLY A 27 -11.98 1.93 4.83
N LEU A 28 -10.68 2.08 4.64
CA LEU A 28 -9.74 0.97 4.53
C LEU A 28 -9.28 0.53 5.93
N SER A 29 -9.41 -0.75 6.24
CA SER A 29 -8.83 -1.41 7.40
C SER A 29 -7.36 -1.75 7.14
N ASP A 30 -6.59 -1.83 8.20
CA ASP A 30 -5.14 -1.97 8.10
C ASP A 30 -4.73 -3.37 7.63
N ASP A 31 -5.53 -4.38 8.00
CA ASP A 31 -5.31 -5.79 7.71
C ASP A 31 -6.17 -6.33 6.55
N GLU A 32 -6.93 -5.47 5.87
CA GLU A 32 -7.73 -5.94 4.74
C GLU A 32 -6.90 -6.16 3.47
N PRO A 33 -7.28 -7.12 2.62
CA PRO A 33 -6.64 -7.34 1.34
C PRO A 33 -6.83 -6.13 0.41
N LEU A 34 -5.73 -5.60 -0.14
CA LEU A 34 -5.74 -4.53 -1.15
C LEU A 34 -5.89 -5.09 -2.57
N PHE A 35 -5.36 -6.29 -2.82
CA PHE A 35 -5.38 -6.95 -4.13
C PHE A 35 -6.04 -8.33 -4.05
N GLY A 36 -6.67 -8.74 -5.15
CA GLY A 36 -7.27 -10.07 -5.30
C GLY A 36 -8.79 -10.07 -5.19
N PRO A 37 -9.43 -11.25 -5.34
CA PRO A 37 -10.89 -11.38 -5.43
C PRO A 37 -11.64 -11.02 -4.14
N GLU A 38 -10.94 -10.97 -3.00
CA GLU A 38 -11.50 -10.56 -1.70
C GLU A 38 -11.31 -9.07 -1.42
N ALA A 39 -10.52 -8.37 -2.23
CA ALA A 39 -10.23 -6.95 -2.05
C ALA A 39 -11.39 -6.08 -2.52
N ARG A 40 -11.83 -5.16 -1.66
CA ARG A 40 -12.93 -4.22 -1.98
C ARG A 40 -12.55 -3.18 -3.02
N LEU A 41 -11.25 -2.87 -3.12
CA LEU A 41 -10.71 -1.90 -4.07
C LEU A 41 -10.58 -2.46 -5.48
N ASP A 42 -10.73 -3.79 -5.68
CA ASP A 42 -10.58 -4.48 -6.96
C ASP A 42 -9.38 -3.95 -7.76
N LEU A 43 -8.21 -3.95 -7.11
CA LEU A 43 -6.99 -3.42 -7.69
C LEU A 43 -6.41 -4.41 -8.69
N ASP A 44 -6.00 -3.90 -9.85
CA ASP A 44 -5.43 -4.70 -10.92
C ASP A 44 -3.89 -4.76 -10.88
N SER A 45 -3.26 -5.30 -11.92
CA SER A 45 -1.79 -5.37 -11.98
C SER A 45 -1.12 -4.03 -12.29
N LEU A 46 -1.84 -3.09 -12.91
CA LEU A 46 -1.37 -1.74 -13.21
C LEU A 46 -1.39 -0.89 -11.92
N ASP A 47 -2.46 -1.00 -11.14
CA ASP A 47 -2.60 -0.36 -9.83
C ASP A 47 -1.44 -0.73 -8.90
N ALA A 48 -1.09 -2.02 -8.84
CA ALA A 48 0.06 -2.50 -8.06
C ALA A 48 1.37 -1.82 -8.46
N LEU A 49 1.56 -1.61 -9.78
CA LEU A 49 2.73 -0.95 -10.31
C LEU A 49 2.75 0.54 -9.91
N GLN A 50 1.62 1.24 -10.06
CA GLN A 50 1.51 2.65 -9.68
C GLN A 50 1.79 2.87 -8.18
N VAL A 51 1.21 2.03 -7.32
CA VAL A 51 1.50 2.07 -5.87
C VAL A 51 2.99 1.83 -5.62
N SER A 52 3.60 0.86 -6.30
CA SER A 52 5.03 0.58 -6.12
C SER A 52 5.91 1.77 -6.48
N MET A 53 5.56 2.48 -7.55
CA MET A 53 6.27 3.69 -8.00
C MET A 53 6.05 4.85 -7.02
N ALA A 54 4.83 5.05 -6.53
CA ALA A 54 4.51 6.07 -5.53
C ALA A 54 5.30 5.85 -4.22
N ILE A 55 5.37 4.59 -3.77
CA ILE A 55 6.16 4.20 -2.61
C ILE A 55 7.66 4.44 -2.84
N GLN A 56 8.18 4.07 -4.00
CA GLN A 56 9.57 4.33 -4.36
C GLN A 56 9.88 5.83 -4.35
N GLY A 57 8.98 6.65 -4.89
CA GLY A 57 9.14 8.11 -4.92
C GLY A 57 9.07 8.75 -3.54
N ARG A 58 8.13 8.33 -2.69
CA ARG A 58 7.90 8.95 -1.37
C ARG A 58 8.82 8.44 -0.27
N TYR A 59 9.13 7.14 -0.26
CA TYR A 59 9.90 6.48 0.80
C TYR A 59 11.28 6.03 0.35
N GLY A 60 11.61 6.09 -0.94
CA GLY A 60 12.87 5.56 -1.47
C GLY A 60 12.95 4.04 -1.48
N VAL A 61 11.84 3.35 -1.21
CA VAL A 61 11.78 1.88 -1.15
C VAL A 61 11.45 1.31 -2.52
N ARG A 62 12.38 0.58 -3.12
CA ARG A 62 12.19 -0.06 -4.41
C ARG A 62 11.67 -1.49 -4.23
N MET A 63 10.58 -1.81 -4.93
CA MET A 63 10.07 -3.17 -5.08
C MET A 63 10.38 -3.65 -6.52
N PRO A 64 11.46 -4.43 -6.73
CA PRO A 64 11.98 -4.74 -8.06
C PRO A 64 11.13 -5.73 -8.86
N ASP A 65 10.29 -6.53 -8.19
CA ASP A 65 9.48 -7.56 -8.85
C ASP A 65 8.02 -7.56 -8.39
N SER A 66 7.12 -7.99 -9.28
CA SER A 66 5.68 -8.03 -9.01
C SER A 66 5.30 -8.96 -7.86
N LYS A 67 6.13 -9.95 -7.51
CA LYS A 67 5.85 -10.85 -6.37
C LYS A 67 6.13 -10.13 -5.06
N GLU A 68 7.21 -9.36 -4.99
CA GLU A 68 7.57 -8.54 -3.83
C GLU A 68 6.56 -7.42 -3.64
N THR A 69 6.20 -6.71 -4.71
CA THR A 69 5.11 -5.73 -4.69
C THR A 69 3.82 -6.36 -4.19
N ARG A 70 3.39 -7.50 -4.74
CA ARG A 70 2.16 -8.18 -4.30
C ARG A 70 2.24 -8.66 -2.84
N ARG A 71 3.41 -9.09 -2.36
CA ARG A 71 3.62 -9.48 -0.95
C ARG A 71 3.62 -8.28 0.00
N ALA A 72 4.18 -7.15 -0.42
CA ALA A 72 4.19 -5.92 0.37
C ALA A 72 2.78 -5.29 0.39
N LEU A 73 2.07 -5.33 -0.74
CA LEU A 73 0.73 -4.78 -0.91
C LEU A 73 -0.39 -5.77 -0.57
N VAL A 74 -0.15 -6.74 0.32
CA VAL A 74 -1.25 -7.60 0.79
C VAL A 74 -2.24 -6.77 1.60
N SER A 75 -1.75 -5.98 2.56
CA SER A 75 -2.54 -5.07 3.38
C SER A 75 -1.72 -3.81 3.70
N ILE A 76 -2.38 -2.76 4.20
CA ILE A 76 -1.68 -1.53 4.59
C ILE A 76 -0.69 -1.80 5.74
N ALA A 77 -1.08 -2.62 6.71
CA ALA A 77 -0.21 -3.03 7.81
C ALA A 77 1.04 -3.77 7.32
N HIS A 78 0.89 -4.62 6.29
CA HIS A 78 2.02 -5.34 5.70
C HIS A 78 2.95 -4.39 4.95
N LEU A 79 2.39 -3.46 4.17
CA LEU A 79 3.15 -2.44 3.46
C LEU A 79 3.93 -1.58 4.46
N ALA A 80 3.25 -1.11 5.51
CA ALA A 80 3.82 -0.40 6.63
C ALA A 80 5.05 -1.13 7.22
N ALA A 81 4.87 -2.38 7.67
CA ALA A 81 5.97 -3.18 8.21
C ALA A 81 7.11 -3.38 7.20
N HIS A 82 6.78 -3.57 5.92
CA HIS A 82 7.75 -3.74 4.84
C HIS A 82 8.61 -2.50 4.62
N LEU A 83 8.00 -1.31 4.72
CA LEU A 83 8.70 -0.03 4.66
C LEU A 83 9.56 0.19 5.89
N GLU A 84 9.05 -0.12 7.09
CA GLU A 84 9.81 0.01 8.34
C GLU A 84 11.13 -0.73 8.28
N ALA A 85 11.08 -1.97 7.81
CA ALA A 85 12.24 -2.83 7.71
C ALA A 85 13.32 -2.28 6.76
N ARG A 86 12.97 -1.37 5.84
CA ARG A 86 13.86 -0.82 4.80
C ARG A 86 14.24 0.65 5.00
N THR A 87 13.45 1.41 5.77
CA THR A 87 13.69 2.84 6.04
C THR A 87 14.38 3.07 7.40
N ARG A 88 15.18 2.10 7.85
CA ARG A 88 15.88 2.13 9.14
C ARG A 88 17.26 2.79 9.07
#